data_AF-A0A3F3H2K6-F1
#
_entry.id   AF-A0A3F3H2K6-F1
#
_cell.length_a   1.000
_cell.length_b   1.000
_cell.length_c   1.000
_cell.angle_alpha   90.00
_cell.angle_beta   90.00
_cell.angle_gamma   90.00
#
_symmetry.space_group_name_H-M   'P 1'
#
loop_
_entity.id
_entity.type
_entity.pdbx_description
1 polymer ?
#
loop_
_entity_poly.entity_id
_entity_poly.type
_entity_poly.pdbx_seq_one_letter_code
_entity_poly.pdbx_strand_id
1 'polypeptide(L)'
;QTQNQVSHDTDTLNQLNNQAETEKANVEQAQTEVNNNIQAVDSAKQDVQNATTQADQAKANLAEKQQAQDLTLPDQIKTAQNNVDANKKTEDQAQQTLNQKQSEEADATSANNKAQQDLQQAQFAKDV
;
A
#
# COMPACT_ATOMS: atom_id res chain seq x y z
N GLN A 1 -8.19 47.45 22.64
CA GLN A 1 -7.25 46.54 21.95
C GLN A 1 -7.81 45.12 21.76
N THR A 2 -8.99 44.80 22.30
CA THR A 2 -9.59 43.45 22.25
C THR A 2 -10.16 43.02 20.89
N GLN A 3 -10.64 43.94 20.04
CA GLN A 3 -11.20 43.58 18.73
C GLN A 3 -10.18 43.00 17.74
N ASN A 4 -8.92 43.47 17.77
CA ASN A 4 -7.87 42.95 16.88
C ASN A 4 -7.41 41.54 17.27
N GLN A 5 -7.45 41.21 18.56
CA GLN A 5 -7.07 39.88 19.07
C GLN A 5 -8.08 38.82 18.61
N VAL A 6 -9.38 39.08 18.79
CA VAL A 6 -10.46 38.16 18.41
C VAL A 6 -10.50 37.89 16.90
N SER A 7 -10.19 38.90 16.08
CA SER A 7 -10.08 38.74 14.62
C SER A 7 -8.91 37.82 14.26
N HIS A 8 -7.75 38.02 14.87
CA HIS A 8 -6.55 37.21 14.63
C HIS A 8 -6.75 35.75 15.07
N ASP A 9 -7.41 35.53 16.21
CA ASP A 9 -7.73 34.20 16.71
C ASP A 9 -8.74 33.47 15.81
N THR A 10 -9.67 34.23 15.21
CA THR A 10 -10.67 33.68 14.26
C THR A 10 -10.01 33.29 12.94
N ASP A 11 -9.10 34.11 12.41
CA ASP A 11 -8.36 33.80 11.18
C ASP A 11 -7.45 32.58 11.38
N THR A 12 -6.80 32.47 12.54
CA THR A 12 -5.96 31.31 12.91
C THR A 12 -6.78 30.03 13.02
N LEU A 13 -7.95 30.10 13.66
CA LEU A 13 -8.89 28.98 13.75
C LEU A 13 -9.36 28.51 12.38
N ASN A 14 -9.72 29.43 11.49
CA ASN A 14 -10.15 29.10 10.15
C ASN A 14 -9.02 28.44 9.32
N GLN A 15 -7.77 28.89 9.48
CA GLN A 15 -6.61 28.25 8.83
C GLN A 15 -6.39 26.83 9.34
N LEU A 16 -6.42 26.62 10.65
CA LEU A 16 -6.27 25.28 11.25
C LEU A 16 -7.40 24.33 10.83
N ASN A 17 -8.63 24.83 10.72
CA ASN A 17 -9.77 24.02 10.31
C ASN A 17 -9.64 23.58 8.84
N ASN A 18 -9.26 24.50 7.94
CA ASN A 18 -9.00 24.17 6.54
C ASN A 18 -7.84 23.17 6.39
N GLN A 19 -6.80 23.30 7.22
CA GLN A 19 -5.68 22.37 7.22
C GLN A 19 -6.10 20.97 7.69
N ALA A 20 -6.88 20.87 8.77
CA ALA A 20 -7.41 19.59 9.26
C ALA A 20 -8.35 18.91 8.26
N GLU A 21 -9.19 19.67 7.54
CA GLU A 21 -10.02 19.13 6.46
C GLU A 21 -9.18 18.59 5.29
N THR A 22 -8.12 19.31 4.93
CA THR A 22 -7.18 18.89 3.88
C THR A 22 -6.45 17.60 4.28
N GLU A 23 -5.96 17.53 5.52
CA GLU A 23 -5.25 16.36 6.04
C GLU A 23 -6.18 15.15 6.18
N LYS A 24 -7.44 15.35 6.57
CA LYS A 24 -8.46 14.28 6.57
C LYS A 24 -8.67 13.72 5.16
N ALA A 25 -8.82 14.58 4.16
CA ALA A 25 -8.98 14.14 2.77
C ALA A 25 -7.75 13.34 2.29
N ASN A 26 -6.54 13.77 2.65
CA ASN A 26 -5.31 13.06 2.32
C ASN A 26 -5.25 11.67 2.98
N VAL A 27 -5.68 11.53 4.23
CA VAL A 27 -5.76 10.22 4.93
C VAL A 27 -6.79 9.31 4.28
N GLU A 28 -7.98 9.82 3.94
CA GLU A 28 -9.02 9.04 3.25
C GLU A 28 -8.53 8.55 1.87
N GLN A 29 -7.77 9.38 1.15
CA GLN A 29 -7.14 8.99 -0.11
C GLN A 29 -6.05 7.92 0.11
N ALA A 30 -5.14 8.12 1.06
CA ALA A 30 -4.09 7.16 1.37
C ALA A 30 -4.67 5.79 1.78
N GLN A 31 -5.72 5.78 2.61
CA GLN A 31 -6.43 4.56 3.00
C GLN A 31 -7.02 3.82 1.80
N THR A 32 -7.55 4.55 0.82
CA THR A 32 -8.07 3.98 -0.43
C THR A 32 -6.94 3.36 -1.26
N GLU A 33 -5.80 4.04 -1.38
CA GLU A 33 -4.61 3.51 -2.07
C GLU A 33 -4.07 2.24 -1.40
N VAL A 34 -4.01 2.19 -0.07
CA VAL A 34 -3.61 1.00 0.69
C VAL A 34 -4.56 -0.16 0.43
N ASN A 35 -5.87 0.07 0.48
CA ASN A 35 -6.87 -0.99 0.23
C ASN A 35 -6.75 -1.57 -1.19
N ASN A 36 -6.54 -0.72 -2.20
CA ASN A 36 -6.33 -1.17 -3.57
C ASN A 36 -5.04 -1.99 -3.69
N ASN A 37 -3.97 -1.59 -3.00
CA ASN A 37 -2.70 -2.32 -3.01
C ASN A 37 -2.80 -3.68 -2.31
N ILE A 38 -3.58 -3.79 -1.22
CA ILE A 38 -3.85 -5.08 -0.55
C ILE A 38 -4.51 -6.05 -1.55
N GLN A 39 -5.51 -5.59 -2.29
CA GLN A 39 -6.18 -6.41 -3.31
C GLN A 39 -5.23 -6.84 -4.44
N ALA A 40 -4.32 -5.95 -4.85
CA ALA A 40 -3.31 -6.28 -5.86
C ALA A 40 -2.31 -7.33 -5.35
N VAL A 41 -1.87 -7.24 -4.09
CA VAL A 41 -0.99 -8.23 -3.46
C VAL A 41 -1.68 -9.59 -3.34
N ASP A 42 -2.94 -9.63 -2.92
CA ASP A 42 -3.68 -10.89 -2.80
C ASP A 42 -3.88 -11.55 -4.17
N SER A 43 -4.13 -10.76 -5.22
CA SER A 43 -4.18 -11.26 -6.60
C SER A 43 -2.84 -11.83 -7.04
N ALA A 44 -1.73 -11.12 -6.77
CA ALA A 44 -0.38 -11.60 -7.10
C ALA A 44 -0.02 -12.90 -6.36
N LYS A 45 -0.40 -13.04 -5.07
CA LYS A 45 -0.22 -14.28 -4.31
C LYS A 45 -0.96 -15.44 -4.95
N GLN A 46 -2.18 -15.19 -5.43
CA GLN A 46 -2.97 -16.22 -6.12
C GLN A 46 -2.33 -16.64 -7.44
N ASP A 47 -1.78 -15.69 -8.21
CA ASP A 47 -1.03 -15.99 -9.43
C ASP A 47 0.24 -16.81 -9.17
N VAL A 48 0.97 -16.51 -8.09
CA VAL A 48 2.13 -17.31 -7.66
C VAL A 48 1.71 -18.73 -7.27
N GLN A 49 0.61 -18.89 -6.53
CA GLN A 49 0.08 -20.22 -6.18
C GLN A 49 -0.32 -21.02 -7.42
N ASN A 50 -0.97 -20.39 -8.40
CA ASN A 50 -1.34 -21.02 -9.67
C ASN A 50 -0.11 -21.45 -10.47
N ALA A 51 0.90 -20.58 -10.59
CA ALA A 51 2.15 -20.89 -11.28
C ALA A 51 2.92 -22.03 -10.59
N THR A 52 2.93 -22.05 -9.26
CA THR A 52 3.53 -23.13 -8.47
C THR A 52 2.82 -24.46 -8.73
N THR A 53 1.49 -24.47 -8.73
CA THR A 53 0.69 -25.67 -9.04
C THR A 53 0.99 -26.20 -10.44
N GLN A 54 1.11 -25.30 -11.43
CA GLN A 54 1.48 -25.68 -12.80
C GLN A 54 2.91 -26.25 -12.88
N ALA A 55 3.86 -25.67 -12.14
CA ALA A 55 5.23 -26.16 -12.08
C ALA A 55 5.31 -27.56 -11.44
N ASP A 56 4.52 -27.81 -10.39
CA ASP A 56 4.46 -29.12 -9.75
C ASP A 56 3.79 -30.17 -10.64
N GLN A 57 2.72 -29.82 -11.37
CA GLN A 57 2.14 -30.69 -12.40
C GLN A 57 3.14 -30.99 -13.52
N ALA A 58 3.90 -29.99 -13.98
CA ALA A 58 4.94 -30.19 -14.98
C ALA A 58 6.07 -31.10 -14.46
N LYS A 59 6.44 -31.00 -13.17
CA LYS A 59 7.40 -31.92 -12.53
C LYS A 59 6.87 -33.34 -12.38
N ALA A 60 5.59 -33.51 -12.04
CA ALA A 60 4.96 -34.82 -11.98
C ALA A 60 4.92 -35.48 -13.37
N ASN A 61 4.49 -34.72 -14.38
CA ASN A 61 4.55 -35.14 -15.78
C ASN A 61 6.00 -35.42 -16.23
N LEU A 62 6.99 -34.68 -15.71
CA LEU A 62 8.41 -34.96 -15.96
C LEU A 62 8.81 -36.34 -15.45
N ALA A 63 8.43 -36.68 -14.21
CA ALA A 63 8.75 -37.97 -13.61
C ALA A 63 8.09 -39.13 -14.38
N GLU A 64 6.84 -38.95 -14.82
CA GLU A 64 6.13 -39.94 -15.65
C GLU A 64 6.75 -40.07 -17.05
N LYS A 65 7.13 -38.96 -17.71
CA LYS A 65 7.73 -38.99 -19.05
C LYS A 65 9.23 -39.27 -19.06
N GLN A 66 9.96 -39.13 -17.96
CA GLN A 66 11.33 -39.68 -17.85
C GLN A 66 11.33 -41.22 -17.84
N GLN A 67 10.22 -41.86 -17.44
CA GLN A 67 10.01 -43.28 -17.70
C GLN A 67 9.63 -43.57 -19.18
N ALA A 68 9.24 -42.55 -19.95
CA ALA A 68 8.74 -42.64 -21.32
C ALA A 68 9.36 -41.55 -22.24
N GLN A 69 10.66 -41.61 -22.53
CA GLN A 69 11.45 -40.81 -23.49
C GLN A 69 10.72 -39.70 -24.32
N ASP A 70 10.39 -38.54 -23.73
CA ASP A 70 9.84 -37.38 -24.46
C ASP A 70 10.78 -36.16 -24.36
N LEU A 71 11.14 -35.58 -25.53
CA LEU A 71 12.20 -34.57 -25.70
C LEU A 71 11.75 -33.11 -25.47
N THR A 72 10.46 -32.85 -25.26
CA THR A 72 9.91 -31.46 -25.17
C THR A 72 9.80 -30.91 -23.73
N LEU A 73 10.06 -31.78 -22.75
CA LEU A 73 9.93 -31.56 -21.31
C LEU A 73 10.90 -30.52 -20.71
N PRO A 74 12.19 -30.48 -21.09
CA PRO A 74 13.13 -29.51 -20.54
C PRO A 74 12.74 -28.06 -20.87
N ASP A 75 12.17 -27.83 -22.06
CA ASP A 75 11.73 -26.50 -22.50
C ASP A 75 10.49 -26.02 -21.74
N GLN A 76 9.56 -26.93 -21.42
CA GLN A 76 8.39 -26.62 -20.59
C GLN A 76 8.78 -26.27 -19.15
N ILE A 77 9.73 -26.99 -18.57
CA ILE A 77 10.24 -26.71 -17.21
C ILE A 77 10.93 -25.35 -17.17
N LYS A 78 11.77 -25.06 -18.18
CA LYS A 78 12.45 -23.77 -18.28
C LYS A 78 11.45 -22.61 -18.42
N THR A 79 10.39 -22.81 -19.19
CA THR A 79 9.31 -21.81 -19.32
C THR A 79 8.58 -21.59 -17.99
N ALA A 80 8.24 -22.68 -17.27
CA ALA A 80 7.61 -22.59 -15.96
C ALA A 80 8.51 -21.88 -14.93
N GLN A 81 9.81 -22.19 -14.91
CA GLN A 81 10.78 -21.52 -14.03
C GLN A 81 10.91 -20.02 -14.34
N ASN A 82 11.01 -19.66 -15.61
CA ASN A 82 11.05 -18.25 -16.01
C ASN A 82 9.78 -17.49 -15.58
N ASN A 83 8.61 -18.12 -15.64
CA ASN A 83 7.35 -17.52 -15.18
C ASN A 83 7.33 -17.34 -13.65
N VAL A 84 7.84 -18.32 -12.90
CA VAL A 84 7.98 -18.20 -11.43
C VAL A 84 8.92 -17.04 -11.07
N ASP A 85 10.08 -16.95 -11.71
CA ASP A 85 11.05 -15.88 -11.45
C ASP A 85 10.49 -14.49 -11.81
N ALA A 86 9.75 -14.40 -12.92
CA ALA A 86 9.08 -13.16 -13.33
C ALA A 86 7.99 -12.75 -12.33
N ASN A 87 7.13 -13.68 -11.90
CA ASN A 87 6.07 -13.39 -10.93
C ASN A 87 6.64 -13.01 -9.57
N LYS A 88 7.73 -13.65 -9.14
CA LYS A 88 8.41 -13.29 -7.89
C LYS A 88 9.00 -11.88 -7.92
N LYS A 89 9.56 -11.46 -9.05
CA LYS A 89 10.02 -10.09 -9.24
C LYS A 89 8.87 -9.08 -9.16
N THR A 90 7.71 -9.41 -9.73
CA THR A 90 6.49 -8.59 -9.63
C THR A 90 6.00 -8.51 -8.18
N GLU A 91 6.00 -9.63 -7.46
CA GLU A 91 5.66 -9.69 -6.02
C GLU A 91 6.58 -8.79 -5.18
N ASP A 92 7.91 -8.89 -5.39
CA ASP A 92 8.89 -8.07 -4.68
C ASP A 92 8.67 -6.56 -4.93
N GLN A 93 8.36 -6.17 -6.17
CA GLN A 93 8.06 -4.77 -6.53
C GLN A 93 6.76 -4.27 -5.90
N ALA A 94 5.71 -5.10 -5.90
CA ALA A 94 4.44 -4.79 -5.25
C ALA A 94 4.63 -4.62 -3.73
N GLN A 95 5.42 -5.49 -3.09
CA GLN A 95 5.71 -5.42 -1.68
C GLN A 95 6.53 -4.16 -1.30
N GLN A 96 7.51 -3.77 -2.13
CA GLN A 96 8.24 -2.51 -1.93
C GLN A 96 7.31 -1.29 -2.00
N THR A 97 6.40 -1.28 -2.98
CA THR A 97 5.42 -0.21 -3.14
C THR A 97 4.48 -0.13 -1.94
N LEU A 98 4.01 -1.28 -1.44
CA LEU A 98 3.18 -1.35 -0.24
C LEU A 98 3.91 -0.78 0.98
N ASN A 99 5.17 -1.16 1.19
CA ASN A 99 5.97 -0.67 2.30
C ASN A 99 6.17 0.86 2.24
N GLN A 100 6.41 1.42 1.05
CA GLN A 100 6.49 2.88 0.87
C GLN A 100 5.18 3.57 1.23
N LYS A 101 4.05 3.04 0.73
CA LYS A 101 2.72 3.62 0.99
C LYS A 101 2.33 3.57 2.46
N GLN A 102 2.67 2.50 3.18
CA GLN A 102 2.47 2.41 4.64
C GLN A 102 3.32 3.45 5.40
N SER A 103 4.54 3.75 4.93
CA SER A 103 5.34 4.82 5.51
C SER A 103 4.71 6.19 5.28
N GLU A 104 4.23 6.47 4.07
CA GLU A 104 3.53 7.72 3.73
C GLU A 104 2.25 7.89 4.58
N GLU A 105 1.49 6.82 4.79
CA GLU A 105 0.30 6.82 5.66
C GLU A 105 0.65 7.15 7.12
N ALA A 106 1.74 6.58 7.64
CA ALA A 106 2.20 6.85 8.99
C ALA A 106 2.58 8.33 9.17
N ASP A 107 3.30 8.89 8.20
CA ASP A 107 3.67 10.32 8.19
C ASP A 107 2.44 11.22 8.11
N ALA A 108 1.48 10.91 7.23
CA ALA A 108 0.23 11.66 7.10
C ALA A 108 -0.64 11.59 8.37
N THR A 109 -0.73 10.42 9.00
CA THR A 109 -1.45 10.23 10.27
C THR A 109 -0.81 11.04 11.40
N SER A 110 0.52 11.06 11.45
CA SER A 110 1.27 11.86 12.43
C SER A 110 1.01 13.36 12.24
N ALA A 111 1.04 13.84 11.00
CA ALA A 111 0.72 15.24 10.66
C ALA A 111 -0.70 15.62 11.10
N ASN A 112 -1.69 14.78 10.78
CA ASN A 112 -3.09 14.97 11.17
C ASN A 112 -3.26 15.03 12.70
N ASN A 113 -2.66 14.09 13.43
CA ASN A 113 -2.69 14.11 14.89
C ASN A 113 -2.08 15.39 15.47
N LYS A 114 -1.00 15.90 14.85
CA LYS A 114 -0.40 17.16 15.25
C LYS A 114 -1.32 18.35 14.97
N ALA A 115 -1.91 18.45 13.78
CA ALA A 115 -2.84 19.53 13.45
C ALA A 115 -4.06 19.54 14.39
N GLN A 116 -4.58 18.35 14.74
CA GLN A 116 -5.65 18.22 15.73
C GLN A 116 -5.24 18.67 17.13
N GLN A 117 -4.02 18.33 17.59
CA GLN A 117 -3.50 18.83 18.87
C GLN A 117 -3.30 20.35 18.87
N ASP A 118 -2.72 20.91 17.80
CA ASP A 118 -2.52 22.34 17.66
C ASP A 118 -3.88 23.09 17.66
N LEU A 119 -4.90 22.54 16.99
CA LEU A 119 -6.27 23.06 16.99
C LEU A 119 -6.90 23.05 18.39
N GLN A 120 -6.76 21.95 19.14
CA GLN A 120 -7.26 21.86 20.51
C GLN A 120 -6.57 22.87 21.45
N GLN A 121 -5.25 23.04 21.33
CA GLN A 121 -4.51 24.03 22.12
C GLN A 121 -4.94 25.46 21.79
N ALA A 122 -5.13 25.79 20.51
CA ALA A 122 -5.61 27.10 20.09
C ALA A 122 -7.03 27.40 20.59
N GLN A 123 -7.92 26.40 20.60
CA GLN A 123 -9.27 26.53 21.16
C GLN A 123 -9.23 26.77 22.66
N PHE A 124 -8.38 26.06 23.40
CA PHE A 124 -8.22 26.27 24.84
C PHE A 124 -7.67 27.66 25.16
N ALA A 125 -6.74 28.18 24.36
CA ALA A 125 -6.18 29.52 24.54
C ALA A 125 -7.18 30.67 24.25
N LYS A 126 -8.28 30.39 23.54
CA LYS A 126 -9.36 31.35 23.26
C LYS A 126 -10.39 31.45 24.41
N ASP A 127 -10.51 30.40 25.21
CA ASP A 127 -11.50 30.29 26.30
C ASP A 127 -10.95 30.71 27.69
N VAL A 128 -9.67 31.10 27.78
CA VAL A 128 -8.98 31.59 29.00
C VAL A 128 -8.68 33.08 28.90
#